data_AF-A0A9P0VEP2-F1
#
_entry.id   AF-A0A9P0VEP2-F1
#
_cell.length_a   1.000
_cell.length_b   1.000
_cell.length_c   1.000
_cell.angle_alpha   90.00
_cell.angle_beta   90.00
_cell.angle_gamma   90.00
#
_symmetry.space_group_name_H-M   'P 1'
#
loop_
_entity.id
_entity.type
_entity.pdbx_description
1 polymer ?
#
loop_
_entity_poly.entity_id
_entity_poly.type
_entity_poly.pdbx_seq_one_letter_code
_entity_poly.pdbx_strand_id
1 'polypeptide(L)'
;MSLYEKKWFHGTNEKFEAWSFPPPRKKGNERLQVPHTAVFLTSEKDYAQGAGQHLCTVNFIKTPKLIDTVNNYEFSEQLRVQVMKNPWMARSLNINKTFWHEGWKTGDVLRFTYQDEFLASELDRSMRDQSKKMKIPLDIYQVIFEHNLTRGLIEEMVRGSRVLGFDGFVGYEIDRHSAEGQRKSREIIALLNPGFITRPEWLA
;
A
#
# COMPACT_ATOMS: atom_id res chain seq x y z
N MET A 1 2.60 3.59 -22.23
CA MET A 1 3.95 4.06 -21.85
C MET A 1 4.60 2.99 -20.98
N SER A 2 5.79 2.57 -21.38
CA SER A 2 6.64 1.62 -20.66
C SER A 2 7.02 2.15 -19.27
N LEU A 3 7.31 1.25 -18.32
CA LEU A 3 7.82 1.59 -16.98
C LEU A 3 9.02 2.56 -17.02
N TYR A 4 9.85 2.46 -18.07
CA TYR A 4 11.07 3.25 -18.27
C TYR A 4 10.83 4.64 -18.85
N GLU A 5 9.68 4.85 -19.49
CA GLU A 5 9.34 6.14 -20.11
C GLU A 5 8.67 7.09 -19.11
N LYS A 6 8.18 6.54 -18.00
CA LYS A 6 7.53 7.29 -16.92
C LYS A 6 8.56 7.75 -15.89
N LYS A 7 8.38 8.97 -15.39
CA LYS A 7 9.00 9.38 -14.13
C LYS A 7 8.20 8.81 -12.97
N TRP A 8 8.92 8.32 -11.96
CA TRP A 8 8.33 7.77 -10.75
C TRP A 8 8.69 8.65 -9.57
N PHE A 9 7.70 8.94 -8.75
CA PHE A 9 7.78 9.87 -7.65
C PHE A 9 7.57 9.17 -6.31
N HIS A 10 8.26 9.66 -5.29
CA HIS A 10 8.08 9.25 -3.90
C HIS A 10 8.00 10.50 -3.01
N GLY A 11 6.88 10.64 -2.30
CA GLY A 11 6.70 11.66 -1.28
C GLY A 11 7.02 11.14 0.11
N THR A 12 7.70 11.93 0.92
CA THR A 12 8.08 11.59 2.29
C THR A 12 8.40 12.86 3.09
N ASN A 13 8.42 12.76 4.42
CA ASN A 13 8.86 13.85 5.30
C ASN A 13 10.36 13.81 5.59
N GLU A 14 11.09 12.77 5.16
CA GLU A 14 12.53 12.62 5.44
C GLU A 14 13.33 12.49 4.15
N LYS A 15 14.38 13.32 3.99
CA LYS A 15 15.36 13.15 2.90
C LYS A 15 16.36 12.04 3.24
N PHE A 16 16.85 11.35 2.21
CA PHE A 16 17.83 10.27 2.31
C PHE A 16 18.66 10.19 1.02
N GLU A 17 19.84 9.57 1.09
CA GLU A 17 20.78 9.46 -0.04
C GLU A 17 20.66 8.13 -0.79
N ALA A 18 20.17 7.10 -0.11
CA ALA A 18 20.01 5.75 -0.65
C ALA A 18 18.72 5.11 -0.14
N TRP A 19 18.08 4.32 -0.99
CA TRP A 19 16.89 3.57 -0.62
C TRP A 19 17.21 2.46 0.39
N SER A 20 16.29 2.23 1.31
CA SER A 20 16.34 1.11 2.25
C SER A 20 15.15 0.19 2.02
N PHE A 21 15.40 -1.12 2.05
CA PHE A 21 14.39 -2.17 1.88
C PHE A 21 14.60 -3.21 2.98
N PRO A 22 13.72 -3.29 3.99
CA PRO A 22 12.52 -2.47 4.18
C PRO A 22 12.85 -0.99 4.46
N PRO A 23 11.93 -0.05 4.16
CA PRO A 23 12.09 1.35 4.56
C PRO A 23 12.30 1.52 6.06
N PRO A 24 12.97 2.60 6.51
CA PRO A 24 13.15 2.88 7.93
C PRO A 24 11.80 3.01 8.65
N ARG A 25 11.75 2.59 9.91
CA ARG A 25 10.54 2.74 10.72
C ARG A 25 10.23 4.23 10.90
N LYS A 26 8.95 4.57 10.78
CA LYS A 26 8.46 5.93 11.05
C LYS A 26 8.71 6.33 12.50
N LYS A 27 8.94 7.63 12.73
CA LYS A 27 9.24 8.22 14.04
C LYS A 27 8.00 8.88 14.67
N GLY A 28 8.12 9.34 15.91
CA GLY A 28 7.05 10.07 16.60
C GLY A 28 5.76 9.25 16.74
N ASN A 29 4.61 9.89 16.53
CA ASN A 29 3.29 9.24 16.63
C ASN A 29 3.04 8.22 15.50
N GLU A 30 3.73 8.36 14.37
CA GLU A 30 3.60 7.43 13.25
C GLU A 30 4.21 6.05 13.52
N ARG A 31 4.99 5.89 14.61
CA ARG A 31 5.51 4.58 15.06
C ARG A 31 4.41 3.56 15.38
N LEU A 32 3.18 4.04 15.59
CA LEU A 32 2.01 3.21 15.85
C LEU A 32 1.44 2.60 14.56
N GLN A 33 1.91 3.04 13.39
CA GLN A 33 1.48 2.52 12.12
C GLN A 33 2.21 1.21 11.77
N VAL A 34 1.50 0.26 11.16
CA VAL A 34 2.10 -0.97 10.60
C VAL A 34 3.19 -0.55 9.60
N PRO A 35 4.46 -1.00 9.76
CA PRO A 35 5.52 -0.65 8.82
C PRO A 35 5.29 -1.36 7.49
N HIS A 36 5.64 -0.70 6.39
CA HIS A 36 5.71 -1.36 5.09
C HIS A 36 7.11 -1.92 4.86
N THR A 37 7.19 -3.04 4.15
CA THR A 37 8.47 -3.62 3.71
C THR A 37 8.80 -3.33 2.25
N ALA A 38 7.88 -2.69 1.53
CA ALA A 38 8.06 -2.21 0.17
C ALA A 38 8.28 -0.69 0.11
N VAL A 39 8.96 -0.23 -0.95
CA VAL A 39 8.98 1.18 -1.35
C VAL A 39 7.84 1.41 -2.34
N PHE A 40 7.02 2.42 -2.07
CA PHE A 40 5.90 2.79 -2.93
C PHE A 40 6.26 4.00 -3.77
N LEU A 41 5.98 3.90 -5.07
CA LEU A 41 6.19 4.92 -6.07
C LEU A 41 4.88 5.17 -6.83
N THR A 42 4.69 6.36 -7.37
CA THR A 42 3.59 6.68 -8.29
C THR A 42 4.12 7.43 -9.50
N SER A 43 3.45 7.31 -10.65
CA SER A 43 3.78 8.10 -11.84
C SER A 43 3.19 9.52 -11.78
N GLU A 44 2.44 9.85 -10.72
CA GLU A 44 1.66 11.08 -10.60
C GLU A 44 2.24 12.00 -9.51
N LYS A 45 2.84 13.12 -9.96
CA LYS A 45 3.57 14.05 -9.09
C LYS A 45 2.69 14.65 -7.99
N ASP A 46 1.48 15.07 -8.34
CA ASP A 46 0.52 15.70 -7.42
C ASP A 46 0.09 14.72 -6.33
N TYR A 47 -0.13 13.45 -6.68
CA TYR A 47 -0.45 12.41 -5.72
C TYR A 47 0.70 12.16 -4.73
N ALA A 48 1.94 12.07 -5.25
CA ALA A 48 3.12 11.90 -4.42
C ALA A 48 3.34 13.07 -3.43
N GLN A 49 2.99 14.30 -3.80
CA GLN A 49 3.09 15.47 -2.91
C GLN A 49 2.18 15.36 -1.67
N GLY A 50 1.09 14.59 -1.75
CA GLY A 50 0.22 14.34 -0.59
C GLY A 50 0.86 13.48 0.50
N ALA A 51 1.91 12.71 0.18
CA ALA A 51 2.52 11.76 1.10
C ALA A 51 3.57 12.39 2.06
N GLY A 52 4.02 13.62 1.80
CA GLY A 52 4.96 14.31 2.68
C GLY A 52 5.51 15.63 2.12
N GLN A 53 6.33 16.31 2.93
CA GLN A 53 6.88 17.64 2.61
C GLN A 53 7.99 17.63 1.54
N HIS A 54 8.57 16.47 1.27
CA HIS A 54 9.67 16.31 0.32
C HIS A 54 9.28 15.32 -0.76
N LEU A 55 9.73 15.61 -1.98
CA LEU A 55 9.45 14.82 -3.15
C LEU A 55 10.77 14.46 -3.83
N CYS A 56 10.96 13.20 -4.17
CA CYS A 56 12.03 12.77 -5.05
C CYS A 56 11.48 12.02 -6.27
N THR A 57 12.27 12.03 -7.34
CA THR A 57 12.04 11.22 -8.54
C THR A 57 13.06 10.10 -8.63
N VAL A 58 12.68 9.02 -9.29
CA VAL A 58 13.57 7.90 -9.63
C VAL A 58 13.32 7.44 -11.06
N ASN A 59 14.36 6.82 -11.64
CA ASN A 59 14.28 6.12 -12.92
C ASN A 59 14.55 4.63 -12.72
N PHE A 60 13.93 3.79 -13.54
CA PHE A 60 14.25 2.36 -13.57
C PHE A 60 15.55 2.12 -14.35
N ILE A 61 16.47 1.36 -13.77
CA ILE A 61 17.75 0.99 -14.40
C ILE A 61 17.72 -0.41 -15.02
N LYS A 62 16.76 -1.25 -14.62
CA LYS A 62 16.48 -2.58 -15.19
C LYS A 62 15.05 -3.00 -14.87
N THR A 63 14.55 -4.05 -15.54
CA THR A 63 13.12 -4.40 -15.50
C THR A 63 12.85 -5.25 -14.26
N PRO A 64 12.06 -4.77 -13.27
CA PRO A 64 11.58 -5.63 -12.21
C PRO A 64 10.55 -6.62 -12.74
N LYS A 65 10.53 -7.83 -12.18
CA LYS A 65 9.44 -8.78 -12.38
C LYS A 65 8.27 -8.36 -11.48
N LEU A 66 7.32 -7.60 -12.02
CA LEU A 66 6.15 -7.11 -11.28
C LEU A 66 4.90 -7.94 -11.59
N ILE A 67 4.05 -8.11 -10.59
CA ILE A 67 2.67 -8.54 -10.82
C ILE A 67 1.90 -7.32 -11.31
N ASP A 68 1.48 -7.33 -12.57
CA ASP A 68 0.47 -6.39 -13.06
C ASP A 68 -0.90 -6.87 -12.59
N THR A 69 -1.38 -6.26 -11.51
CA THR A 69 -2.60 -6.68 -10.82
C THR A 69 -3.88 -6.46 -11.63
N VAL A 70 -3.80 -5.63 -12.68
CA VAL A 70 -4.93 -5.25 -13.54
C VAL A 70 -4.92 -6.03 -14.84
N ASN A 71 -3.76 -6.12 -15.51
CA ASN A 71 -3.66 -6.70 -16.83
C ASN A 71 -3.21 -8.17 -16.82
N ASN A 72 -2.66 -8.67 -15.72
CA ASN A 72 -2.25 -10.06 -15.59
C ASN A 72 -3.15 -10.82 -14.60
N TYR A 73 -4.27 -11.32 -15.12
CA TYR A 73 -5.26 -12.04 -14.34
C TYR A 73 -4.68 -13.23 -13.57
N GLU A 74 -3.82 -14.02 -14.22
CA GLU A 74 -3.26 -15.24 -13.64
C GLU A 74 -2.41 -14.93 -12.40
N PHE A 75 -1.44 -14.02 -12.52
CA PHE A 75 -0.60 -13.66 -11.37
C PHE A 75 -1.34 -12.84 -10.32
N SER A 76 -2.34 -12.04 -10.72
CA SER A 76 -3.23 -11.34 -9.78
C SER A 76 -4.05 -12.33 -8.95
N GLU A 77 -4.58 -13.39 -9.58
CA GLU A 77 -5.31 -14.45 -8.88
C GLU A 77 -4.41 -15.28 -7.96
N GLN A 78 -3.19 -15.61 -8.42
CA GLN A 78 -2.20 -16.26 -7.56
C GLN A 78 -1.90 -15.40 -6.32
N LEU A 79 -1.74 -14.09 -6.48
CA LEU A 79 -1.54 -13.17 -5.37
C LEU A 79 -2.73 -13.17 -4.40
N ARG A 80 -3.97 -13.12 -4.92
CA ARG A 80 -5.19 -13.20 -4.10
C ARG A 80 -5.21 -14.47 -3.25
N VAL A 81 -4.92 -15.61 -3.86
CA VAL A 81 -4.89 -16.92 -3.18
C VAL A 81 -3.78 -16.96 -2.13
N GLN A 82 -2.62 -16.36 -2.38
CA GLN A 82 -1.56 -16.27 -1.36
C GLN A 82 -1.98 -15.39 -0.18
N VAL A 83 -2.58 -14.22 -0.42
CA VAL A 83 -3.08 -13.32 0.64
C VAL A 83 -4.17 -14.00 1.47
N MET A 84 -5.04 -14.77 0.81
CA MET A 84 -6.12 -15.53 1.45
C MET A 84 -5.62 -16.60 2.45
N LYS A 85 -4.34 -16.99 2.42
CA LYS A 85 -3.76 -17.89 3.43
C LYS A 85 -3.69 -17.26 4.82
N ASN A 86 -3.74 -15.93 4.91
CA ASN A 86 -3.86 -15.24 6.20
C ASN A 86 -5.32 -15.37 6.71
N PRO A 87 -5.57 -15.96 7.89
CA PRO A 87 -6.93 -16.21 8.38
C PRO A 87 -7.80 -14.96 8.53
N TRP A 88 -7.18 -13.80 8.82
CA TRP A 88 -7.90 -12.53 8.94
C TRP A 88 -8.28 -11.98 7.57
N MET A 89 -7.36 -12.07 6.60
CA MET A 89 -7.63 -11.65 5.22
C MET A 89 -8.67 -12.55 4.55
N ALA A 90 -8.69 -13.85 4.87
CA ALA A 90 -9.67 -14.82 4.39
C ALA A 90 -11.13 -14.41 4.68
N ARG A 91 -11.36 -13.58 5.70
CA ARG A 91 -12.68 -13.07 6.10
C ARG A 91 -13.01 -11.69 5.54
N SER A 92 -12.06 -11.03 4.89
CA SER A 92 -12.28 -9.71 4.29
C SER A 92 -13.00 -9.83 2.95
N LEU A 93 -13.68 -8.75 2.54
CA LEU A 93 -14.18 -8.63 1.18
C LEU A 93 -13.03 -8.54 0.17
N ASN A 94 -11.85 -8.07 0.59
CA ASN A 94 -10.68 -7.93 -0.27
C ASN A 94 -10.29 -9.22 -0.97
N ILE A 95 -10.47 -10.40 -0.35
CA ILE A 95 -10.15 -11.68 -1.00
C ILE A 95 -11.27 -12.21 -1.89
N ASN A 96 -12.45 -11.58 -1.93
CA ASN A 96 -13.50 -11.99 -2.85
C ASN A 96 -12.99 -11.80 -4.28
N LYS A 97 -13.13 -12.82 -5.11
CA LYS A 97 -12.54 -12.85 -6.45
C LYS A 97 -12.97 -11.66 -7.31
N THR A 98 -14.26 -11.35 -7.38
CA THR A 98 -14.76 -10.23 -8.18
C THR A 98 -14.30 -8.91 -7.60
N PHE A 99 -14.41 -8.73 -6.28
CA PHE A 99 -13.95 -7.50 -5.62
C PHE A 99 -12.45 -7.27 -5.79
N TRP A 100 -11.63 -8.32 -5.75
CA TRP A 100 -10.19 -8.26 -5.96
C TRP A 100 -9.86 -7.74 -7.36
N HIS A 101 -10.35 -8.42 -8.40
CA HIS A 101 -9.97 -8.11 -9.79
C HIS A 101 -10.55 -6.78 -10.29
N GLU A 102 -11.78 -6.44 -9.92
CA GLU A 102 -12.35 -5.14 -10.24
C GLU A 102 -11.78 -4.02 -9.36
N GLY A 103 -11.52 -4.32 -8.08
CA GLY A 103 -10.97 -3.37 -7.12
C GLY A 103 -9.54 -2.96 -7.42
N TRP A 104 -8.74 -3.77 -8.13
CA TRP A 104 -7.42 -3.33 -8.61
C TRP A 104 -7.49 -2.24 -9.67
N LYS A 105 -8.58 -2.16 -10.45
CA LYS A 105 -8.79 -1.12 -11.47
C LYS A 105 -9.15 0.23 -10.84
N THR A 106 -9.82 0.19 -9.68
CA THR A 106 -10.28 1.39 -8.97
C THR A 106 -9.42 1.77 -7.77
N GLY A 107 -8.59 0.84 -7.29
CA GLY A 107 -7.85 0.93 -6.03
C GLY A 107 -8.68 0.60 -4.79
N ASP A 108 -9.93 0.16 -4.92
CA ASP A 108 -10.76 -0.29 -3.78
C ASP A 108 -10.15 -1.47 -3.03
N VAL A 109 -9.47 -2.37 -3.76
CA VAL A 109 -8.85 -3.54 -3.16
C VAL A 109 -7.74 -3.19 -2.18
N LEU A 110 -7.18 -1.97 -2.26
CA LEU A 110 -6.19 -1.44 -1.31
C LEU A 110 -6.83 -0.78 -0.08
N ARG A 111 -8.15 -0.90 0.10
CA ARG A 111 -8.86 -0.47 1.31
C ARG A 111 -9.43 -1.68 2.01
N PHE A 112 -9.04 -1.89 3.27
CA PHE A 112 -9.57 -3.02 4.03
C PHE A 112 -11.08 -2.89 4.19
N THR A 113 -11.80 -3.87 3.66
CA THR A 113 -13.26 -3.91 3.63
C THR A 113 -13.73 -5.26 4.14
N TYR A 114 -14.76 -5.27 4.98
CA TYR A 114 -15.36 -6.47 5.54
C TYR A 114 -16.88 -6.41 5.38
N GLN A 115 -17.50 -7.58 5.22
CA GLN A 115 -18.96 -7.76 5.21
C GLN A 115 -19.43 -8.73 6.30
N ASP A 116 -18.50 -9.42 6.95
CA ASP A 116 -18.76 -10.35 8.04
C ASP A 116 -19.05 -9.56 9.33
N GLU A 117 -20.29 -9.64 9.84
CA GLU A 117 -20.71 -9.00 11.09
C GLU A 117 -19.88 -9.46 12.29
N PHE A 118 -19.46 -10.73 12.30
CA PHE A 118 -18.60 -11.25 13.35
C PHE A 118 -17.23 -10.56 13.30
N LEU A 119 -16.63 -10.44 12.11
CA LEU A 119 -15.36 -9.73 11.95
C LEU A 119 -15.49 -8.26 12.35
N ALA A 120 -16.60 -7.60 11.99
CA ALA A 120 -16.87 -6.21 12.39
C ALA A 120 -16.89 -6.05 13.93
N SER A 121 -17.62 -6.94 14.63
CA SER A 121 -17.71 -6.94 16.09
C SER A 121 -16.35 -7.21 16.75
N GLU A 122 -15.58 -8.19 16.25
CA GLU A 122 -14.25 -8.48 16.81
C GLU A 122 -13.25 -7.34 16.58
N LEU A 123 -13.33 -6.66 15.42
CA LEU A 123 -12.50 -5.49 15.13
C LEU A 123 -12.86 -4.30 16.04
N ASP A 124 -14.15 -4.01 16.25
CA ASP A 124 -14.58 -2.94 17.19
C ASP A 124 -14.15 -3.25 18.63
N ARG A 125 -14.32 -4.50 19.08
CA ARG A 125 -13.86 -4.92 20.41
C ARG A 125 -12.34 -4.75 20.56
N SER A 126 -11.57 -5.26 19.58
CA SER A 126 -10.12 -5.13 19.56
C SER A 126 -9.68 -3.67 19.58
N MET A 127 -10.31 -2.81 18.77
CA MET A 127 -10.04 -1.38 18.74
C MET A 127 -10.26 -0.72 20.11
N ARG A 128 -11.40 -0.97 20.76
CA ARG A 128 -11.72 -0.42 22.10
C ARG A 128 -10.75 -0.90 23.18
N ASP A 129 -10.41 -2.18 23.16
CA ASP A 129 -9.48 -2.77 24.13
C ASP A 129 -8.07 -2.21 23.97
N GLN A 130 -7.60 -2.04 22.73
CA GLN A 130 -6.29 -1.46 22.47
C GLN A 130 -6.24 0.03 22.79
N SER A 131 -7.29 0.79 22.47
CA SER A 131 -7.42 2.21 22.88
C SER A 131 -7.24 2.37 24.39
N LYS A 132 -7.93 1.53 25.19
CA LYS A 132 -7.79 1.52 26.67
C LYS A 132 -6.37 1.15 27.11
N LYS A 133 -5.80 0.08 26.56
CA LYS A 133 -4.44 -0.39 26.90
C LYS A 133 -3.38 0.66 26.61
N MET A 134 -3.50 1.36 25.50
CA MET A 134 -2.57 2.39 25.06
C MET A 134 -2.83 3.76 25.69
N LYS A 135 -3.96 3.93 26.40
CA LYS A 135 -4.40 5.20 26.98
C LYS A 135 -4.53 6.32 25.93
N ILE A 136 -5.06 5.97 24.76
CA ILE A 136 -5.34 6.90 23.65
C ILE A 136 -6.86 7.06 23.52
N PRO A 137 -7.40 8.28 23.39
CA PRO A 137 -8.82 8.51 23.11
C PRO A 137 -9.33 7.63 21.94
N LEU A 138 -10.55 7.10 22.08
CA LEU A 138 -11.07 6.10 21.14
C LEU A 138 -11.16 6.63 19.71
N ASP A 139 -11.59 7.87 19.54
CA ASP A 139 -11.69 8.59 18.27
C ASP A 139 -10.32 8.71 17.58
N ILE A 140 -9.27 9.05 18.33
CA ILE A 140 -7.90 9.11 17.81
C ILE A 140 -7.39 7.70 17.46
N TYR A 141 -7.67 6.72 18.32
CA TYR A 141 -7.22 5.35 18.10
C TYR A 141 -7.92 4.70 16.90
N GLN A 142 -9.19 5.03 16.66
CA GLN A 142 -9.95 4.55 15.50
C GLN A 142 -9.24 4.89 14.18
N VAL A 143 -8.76 6.13 14.02
CA VAL A 143 -8.02 6.55 12.81
C VAL A 143 -6.74 5.72 12.63
N ILE A 144 -6.01 5.47 13.71
CA ILE A 144 -4.78 4.65 13.68
C ILE A 144 -5.13 3.21 13.32
N PHE A 145 -6.19 2.67 13.90
CA PHE A 145 -6.64 1.29 13.72
C PHE A 145 -7.07 1.04 12.27
N GLU A 146 -7.91 1.90 11.69
CA GLU A 146 -8.36 1.81 10.29
C GLU A 146 -7.18 1.93 9.31
N HIS A 147 -6.24 2.85 9.57
CA HIS A 147 -5.00 2.93 8.80
C HIS A 147 -4.19 1.64 8.90
N ASN A 148 -4.10 1.04 10.09
CA ASN A 148 -3.35 -0.20 10.28
C ASN A 148 -3.97 -1.42 9.62
N LEU A 149 -5.30 -1.50 9.55
CA LEU A 149 -5.98 -2.56 8.80
C LEU A 149 -5.61 -2.47 7.31
N THR A 150 -5.68 -1.28 6.74
CA THR A 150 -5.32 -1.04 5.34
C THR A 150 -3.84 -1.31 5.09
N ARG A 151 -2.95 -0.80 5.95
CA ARG A 151 -1.51 -1.02 5.81
C ARG A 151 -1.13 -2.49 5.99
N GLY A 152 -1.80 -3.20 6.90
CA GLY A 152 -1.64 -4.63 7.11
C GLY A 152 -2.04 -5.43 5.88
N LEU A 153 -3.18 -5.12 5.27
CA LEU A 153 -3.61 -5.74 4.01
C LEU A 153 -2.56 -5.56 2.90
N ILE A 154 -2.09 -4.33 2.69
CA ILE A 154 -1.06 -4.03 1.68
C ILE A 154 0.22 -4.80 1.95
N GLU A 155 0.60 -4.93 3.23
CA GLU A 155 1.78 -5.71 3.60
C GLU A 155 1.61 -7.21 3.33
N GLU A 156 0.41 -7.77 3.52
CA GLU A 156 0.13 -9.16 3.12
C GLU A 156 0.24 -9.34 1.59
N MET A 157 -0.19 -8.34 0.79
CA MET A 157 0.03 -8.35 -0.66
C MET A 157 1.51 -8.29 -1.01
N VAL A 158 2.27 -7.40 -0.38
CA VAL A 158 3.73 -7.30 -0.54
C VAL A 158 4.43 -8.63 -0.24
N ARG A 159 4.07 -9.29 0.88
CA ARG A 159 4.61 -10.61 1.22
C ARG A 159 4.19 -11.67 0.21
N GLY A 160 2.93 -11.65 -0.24
CA GLY A 160 2.42 -12.54 -1.28
C GLY A 160 3.21 -12.43 -2.58
N SER A 161 3.49 -11.22 -3.06
CA SER A 161 4.34 -10.98 -4.23
C SER A 161 5.73 -11.57 -4.06
N ARG A 162 6.35 -11.38 -2.88
CA ARG A 162 7.67 -11.95 -2.56
C ARG A 162 7.65 -13.48 -2.59
N VAL A 163 6.64 -14.10 -1.98
CA VAL A 163 6.47 -15.57 -1.95
C VAL A 163 6.31 -16.15 -3.35
N LEU A 164 5.65 -15.42 -4.25
CA LEU A 164 5.48 -15.81 -5.66
C LEU A 164 6.73 -15.54 -6.52
N GLY A 165 7.82 -15.02 -5.93
CA GLY A 165 9.07 -14.75 -6.64
C GLY A 165 8.99 -13.53 -7.57
N PHE A 166 8.23 -12.51 -7.19
CA PHE A 166 8.17 -11.21 -7.86
C PHE A 166 8.91 -10.14 -7.07
N ASP A 167 9.39 -9.12 -7.78
CA ASP A 167 10.08 -7.94 -7.23
C ASP A 167 9.11 -6.87 -6.72
N GLY A 168 7.80 -7.11 -6.86
CA GLY A 168 6.77 -6.15 -6.53
C GLY A 168 5.45 -6.37 -7.26
N PHE A 169 4.58 -5.36 -7.19
CA PHE A 169 3.35 -5.29 -7.97
C PHE A 169 3.10 -3.86 -8.47
N VAL A 170 2.28 -3.75 -9.52
CA VAL A 170 1.73 -2.50 -10.04
C VAL A 170 0.20 -2.57 -10.03
N GLY A 171 -0.46 -1.46 -9.72
CA GLY A 171 -1.91 -1.36 -9.65
C GLY A 171 -2.33 0.09 -9.42
N TYR A 172 -3.57 0.28 -8.94
CA TYR A 172 -4.08 1.61 -8.63
C TYR A 172 -4.41 1.76 -7.15
N GLU A 173 -4.27 2.98 -6.63
CA GLU A 173 -4.75 3.40 -5.30
C GLU A 173 -5.74 4.56 -5.42
N ILE A 174 -6.74 4.61 -4.54
CA ILE A 174 -7.66 5.75 -4.46
C ILE A 174 -6.98 6.95 -3.81
N ASP A 175 -6.96 8.06 -4.55
CA ASP A 175 -6.53 9.37 -4.08
C ASP A 175 -7.55 10.00 -3.13
N ARG A 176 -7.25 9.99 -1.83
CA ARG A 176 -8.07 10.64 -0.79
C ARG A 176 -7.88 12.15 -0.71
N HIS A 177 -6.89 12.71 -1.42
CA HIS A 177 -6.61 14.15 -1.46
C HIS A 177 -7.27 14.84 -2.66
N SER A 178 -7.96 14.07 -3.50
CA SER A 178 -8.77 14.60 -4.59
C SER A 178 -9.96 15.41 -4.07
N ALA A 179 -10.36 16.44 -4.82
CA ALA A 179 -11.51 17.28 -4.47
C ALA A 179 -12.78 16.43 -4.27
N GLU A 180 -13.66 16.86 -3.36
CA GLU A 180 -14.91 16.16 -3.05
C GLU A 180 -15.70 15.83 -4.34
N GLY A 181 -16.04 14.55 -4.54
CA GLY A 181 -16.70 14.05 -5.75
C GLY A 181 -15.77 13.65 -6.91
N GLN A 182 -14.47 13.94 -6.85
CA GLN A 182 -13.49 13.52 -7.88
C GLN A 182 -12.67 12.32 -7.44
N ARG A 183 -13.31 11.16 -7.26
CA ARG A 183 -12.57 9.93 -6.95
C ARG A 183 -11.59 9.59 -8.08
N LYS A 184 -10.30 9.77 -7.84
CA LYS A 184 -9.22 9.44 -8.80
C LYS A 184 -8.49 8.17 -8.36
N SER A 185 -8.33 7.25 -9.30
CA SER A 185 -7.45 6.09 -9.16
C SER A 185 -6.07 6.46 -9.68
N ARG A 186 -5.05 6.31 -8.84
CA ARG A 186 -3.67 6.72 -9.15
C ARG A 186 -2.77 5.51 -9.29
N GLU A 187 -1.96 5.48 -10.33
CA GLU A 187 -1.06 4.34 -10.56
C GLU A 187 0.01 4.29 -9.47
N ILE A 188 0.21 3.12 -8.88
CA ILE A 188 1.26 2.86 -7.89
C ILE A 188 2.09 1.63 -8.24
N ILE A 189 3.35 1.64 -7.82
CA ILE A 189 4.22 0.48 -7.79
C ILE A 189 4.69 0.26 -6.36
N ALA A 190 4.59 -0.99 -5.89
CA ALA A 190 5.26 -1.45 -4.70
C ALA A 190 6.51 -2.24 -5.11
N LEU A 191 7.70 -1.71 -4.82
CA LEU A 191 8.98 -2.37 -5.06
C LEU A 191 9.50 -3.06 -3.80
N LEU A 192 10.14 -4.21 -3.96
CA LEU A 192 10.66 -5.03 -2.87
C LEU A 192 12.19 -5.04 -2.79
N ASN A 193 12.88 -4.44 -3.76
CA ASN A 193 14.33 -4.45 -3.86
C ASN A 193 14.85 -3.14 -4.47
N PRO A 194 15.95 -2.56 -3.96
CA PRO A 194 16.52 -1.30 -4.48
C PRO A 194 17.16 -1.44 -5.86
N GLY A 195 17.58 -2.64 -6.27
CA GLY A 195 18.42 -2.89 -7.45
C GLY A 195 17.76 -2.61 -8.81
N PHE A 196 16.56 -2.04 -8.82
CA PHE A 196 15.78 -1.70 -10.02
C PHE A 196 15.69 -0.20 -10.29
N ILE A 197 16.03 0.65 -9.31
CA ILE A 197 15.85 2.10 -9.38
C ILE A 197 17.15 2.84 -9.09
N THR A 198 17.25 4.06 -9.63
CA THR A 198 18.33 5.00 -9.29
C THR A 198 18.26 5.44 -7.82
N ARG A 199 19.33 6.11 -7.36
CA ARG A 199 19.28 6.90 -6.12
C ARG A 199 18.17 7.96 -6.21
N PRO A 200 17.61 8.41 -5.07
CA PRO A 200 16.59 9.46 -5.07
C PRO A 200 17.15 10.77 -5.61
N GLU A 201 16.49 11.34 -6.61
CA GLU A 201 16.76 12.70 -7.09
C GLU A 201 15.74 13.65 -6.46
N TRP A 202 16.17 14.40 -5.44
CA TRP A 202 15.30 15.31 -4.70
C TRP A 202 14.91 16.50 -5.56
N LEU A 203 13.61 16.76 -5.64
CA LEU A 203 13.07 17.92 -6.33
C LEU A 203 13.13 19.13 -5.39
N ALA A 204 13.46 20.29 -5.97
CA ALA A 204 13.49 21.58 -5.29
C ALA A 204 12.07 22.07 -4.96
#